data_AF-A0A4V2B9H1-F1
#
_entry.id   AF-A0A4V2B9H1-F1
#
_cell.length_a   1.000
_cell.length_b   1.000
_cell.length_c   1.000
_cell.angle_alpha   90.00
_cell.angle_beta   90.00
_cell.angle_gamma   90.00
#
_symmetry.space_group_name_H-M   'P 1'
#
loop_
_entity.id
_entity.type
_entity.pdbx_description
1 polymer ?
#
loop_
_entity_poly.entity_id
_entity_poly.type
_entity_poly.pdbx_seq_one_letter_code
_entity_poly.pdbx_strand_id
1 'polypeptide(L)'
;VDENPYTRRSDADYIDAVSIFGGVKKTILSKDFKGGDIVNIFGGVELDFTQANINGQVVIDITQFFGGIKIIVPPHWKVVSDLAAVFASVDDKRLRTSAPIDGEKLLILKGTSFFAGVDIRSY
;
A
#
# COMPACT_ATOMS: atom_id res chain seq x y z
N VAL A 1 17.44 -29.50 17.40
CA VAL A 1 16.44 -29.04 16.41
C VAL A 1 17.12 -27.88 15.72
N ASP A 2 17.73 -28.13 14.57
CA ASP A 2 18.58 -27.16 13.89
C ASP A 2 17.71 -26.08 13.24
N GLU A 3 17.80 -24.84 13.75
CA GLU A 3 17.18 -23.68 13.11
C GLU A 3 17.95 -23.35 11.83
N ASN A 4 17.26 -23.44 10.69
CA ASN A 4 17.81 -23.22 9.37
C ASN A 4 18.13 -21.71 9.16
N PRO A 5 19.38 -21.32 8.87
CA PRO A 5 19.80 -19.92 8.72
C PRO A 5 19.28 -19.23 7.44
N TYR A 6 18.48 -19.90 6.60
CA TYR A 6 17.88 -19.33 5.39
C TYR A 6 16.57 -18.58 5.61
N THR A 7 16.16 -18.26 6.84
CA THR A 7 15.10 -17.28 7.06
C THR A 7 15.62 -15.89 6.72
N ARG A 8 15.75 -15.63 5.42
CA ARG A 8 15.94 -14.29 4.86
C ARG A 8 14.77 -13.47 5.38
N ARG A 9 15.00 -12.55 6.31
CA ARG A 9 14.12 -11.37 6.39
C ARG A 9 14.25 -10.71 5.03
N SER A 10 13.32 -10.98 4.13
CA SER A 10 13.33 -10.41 2.80
C SER A 10 12.95 -8.95 2.93
N ASP A 11 13.90 -8.05 2.71
CA ASP A 11 13.59 -6.63 2.47
C ASP A 11 12.56 -6.46 1.33
N ALA A 12 12.39 -7.50 0.50
CA ALA A 12 11.36 -7.59 -0.54
C ALA A 12 9.90 -7.69 0.00
N ASP A 13 9.71 -8.03 1.27
CA ASP A 13 8.37 -8.13 1.89
C ASP A 13 7.89 -6.79 2.46
N TYR A 14 8.78 -5.79 2.51
CA TYR A 14 8.47 -4.44 2.94
C TYR A 14 8.68 -3.45 1.80
N ILE A 15 7.95 -2.34 1.85
CA ILE A 15 8.23 -1.19 0.98
C ILE A 15 8.87 -0.06 1.78
N ASP A 16 9.85 0.59 1.17
CA ASP A 16 10.34 1.91 1.56
C ASP A 16 10.37 2.75 0.29
N ALA A 17 9.55 3.79 0.21
CA ALA A 17 9.42 4.64 -0.97
C ALA A 17 9.46 6.12 -0.60
N VAL A 18 10.54 6.79 -1.00
CA VAL A 18 10.71 8.24 -0.82
C VAL A 18 10.69 8.93 -2.18
N SER A 19 9.80 9.91 -2.35
CA SER A 19 9.75 10.80 -3.50
C SER A 19 9.67 12.26 -3.03
N ILE A 20 10.55 13.13 -3.54
CA ILE A 20 10.60 14.54 -3.13
C ILE A 20 10.31 15.50 -4.29
N PHE A 21 10.76 15.21 -5.52
CA PHE A 21 10.45 15.97 -6.74
C PHE A 21 10.40 15.03 -7.95
N GLY A 22 9.53 14.02 -7.89
CA GLY A 22 9.53 12.98 -8.92
C GLY A 22 8.45 11.92 -8.75
N GLY A 23 8.61 10.85 -9.54
CA GLY A 23 7.72 9.70 -9.55
C GLY A 23 8.44 8.45 -9.06
N VAL A 24 7.83 7.71 -8.14
CA VAL A 24 8.27 6.35 -7.80
C VAL A 24 7.21 5.37 -8.29
N LYS A 25 7.61 4.35 -9.05
CA LYS A 25 6.74 3.23 -9.42
C LYS A 25 7.34 1.93 -8.92
N LYS A 26 6.59 1.17 -8.13
CA LYS A 26 7.01 -0.14 -7.61
C LYS A 26 5.94 -1.18 -7.88
N THR A 27 6.37 -2.33 -8.39
CA THR A 27 5.56 -3.55 -8.49
C THR A 27 5.96 -4.48 -7.36
N ILE A 28 5.01 -4.86 -6.53
CA ILE A 28 5.23 -5.69 -5.35
C ILE A 28 4.94 -7.13 -5.76
N LEU A 29 5.95 -7.99 -5.61
CA LEU A 29 5.88 -9.41 -5.98
C LEU A 29 5.88 -10.34 -4.76
N SER A 30 6.01 -9.79 -3.55
CA SER A 30 6.02 -10.58 -2.32
C SER A 30 4.70 -11.32 -2.14
N LYS A 31 4.80 -12.60 -1.76
CA LYS A 31 3.66 -13.46 -1.45
C LYS A 31 3.27 -13.44 0.03
N ASP A 32 4.06 -12.73 0.83
CA ASP A 32 3.87 -12.51 2.26
C ASP A 32 4.25 -11.07 2.57
N PHE A 33 3.60 -10.11 1.90
CA PHE A 33 3.86 -8.69 2.08
C PHE A 33 3.49 -8.26 3.50
N LYS A 34 4.37 -7.50 4.16
CA LYS A 34 4.29 -7.21 5.60
C LYS A 34 4.05 -5.74 5.94
N GLY A 35 4.17 -4.85 4.97
CA GLY A 35 3.88 -3.42 5.14
C GLY A 35 4.98 -2.53 4.61
N GLY A 36 5.03 -1.30 5.08
CA GLY A 36 6.13 -0.40 4.76
C GLY A 36 5.77 1.07 4.83
N ASP A 37 6.72 1.90 4.44
CA ASP A 37 6.69 3.34 4.63
C ASP A 37 6.75 4.07 3.28
N ILE A 38 5.93 5.11 3.14
CA ILE A 38 5.88 5.97 1.97
C ILE A 38 6.01 7.43 2.41
N VAL A 39 6.99 8.12 1.84
CA VAL A 39 7.15 9.57 1.97
C VAL A 39 7.06 10.21 0.59
N ASN A 40 6.02 11.03 0.36
CA ASN A 40 5.85 11.77 -0.89
C ASN A 40 5.69 13.28 -0.63
N ILE A 41 6.73 14.06 -0.92
CA ILE A 41 6.70 15.52 -0.69
C ILE A 41 6.13 16.26 -1.90
N PHE A 42 6.64 15.97 -3.11
CA PHE A 42 6.17 16.58 -4.35
C PHE A 42 6.33 15.61 -5.53
N GLY A 43 5.21 15.24 -6.17
CA GLY A 43 5.18 14.33 -7.31
C GLY A 43 4.19 13.18 -7.09
N GLY A 44 4.62 11.93 -7.28
CA GLY A 44 3.73 10.82 -7.00
C GLY A 44 4.38 9.45 -6.81
N VAL A 45 3.60 8.57 -6.19
CA VAL A 45 4.00 7.17 -5.95
C VAL A 45 2.93 6.25 -6.52
N GLU A 46 3.34 5.32 -7.37
CA GLU A 46 2.48 4.26 -7.90
C GLU A 46 2.93 2.91 -7.35
N LEU A 47 2.05 2.25 -6.61
CA LEU A 47 2.26 0.91 -6.08
C LEU A 47 1.31 -0.07 -6.76
N ASP A 48 1.87 -1.15 -7.28
CA ASP A 48 1.12 -2.22 -7.92
C ASP A 48 1.28 -3.52 -7.13
N PHE A 49 0.19 -3.94 -6.48
CA PHE A 49 0.08 -5.18 -5.70
C PHE A 49 -0.64 -6.31 -6.46
N THR A 50 -0.91 -6.18 -7.76
CA THR A 50 -1.66 -7.20 -8.54
C THR A 50 -1.06 -8.60 -8.46
N GLN A 51 0.26 -8.70 -8.29
CA GLN A 51 1.00 -9.95 -8.14
C GLN A 51 1.45 -10.23 -6.70
N ALA A 52 1.09 -9.39 -5.74
CA ALA A 52 1.43 -9.54 -4.34
C ALA A 52 0.38 -10.38 -3.60
N ASN A 53 0.75 -10.88 -2.42
CA ASN A 53 -0.18 -11.49 -1.47
C ASN A 53 0.13 -11.03 -0.04
N ILE A 54 -0.90 -10.92 0.79
CA ILE A 54 -0.81 -10.60 2.22
C ILE A 54 -1.40 -11.72 3.05
N ASN A 55 -0.95 -11.84 4.29
CA ASN A 55 -1.51 -12.74 5.28
C ASN A 55 -2.00 -11.90 6.46
N GLY A 56 -3.30 -11.98 6.76
CA GLY A 56 -3.90 -11.18 7.82
C GLY A 56 -3.86 -9.67 7.53
N GLN A 57 -3.60 -8.91 8.60
CA GLN A 57 -3.56 -7.45 8.55
C GLN A 57 -2.16 -6.93 8.27
N VAL A 58 -2.07 -6.02 7.30
CA VAL A 58 -0.85 -5.34 6.89
C VAL A 58 -1.07 -3.84 6.89
N VAL A 59 -0.07 -3.07 7.34
CA VAL A 59 -0.14 -1.61 7.43
C VAL A 59 0.91 -0.99 6.52
N ILE A 60 0.51 0.04 5.77
CA ILE A 60 1.42 0.94 5.09
C ILE A 60 1.28 2.31 5.74
N ASP A 61 2.38 2.86 6.23
CA ASP A 61 2.43 4.24 6.73
C ASP A 61 2.73 5.20 5.57
N ILE A 62 1.93 6.27 5.47
CA ILE A 62 1.95 7.23 4.39
C ILE A 62 2.07 8.62 4.97
N THR A 63 3.17 9.29 4.64
CA THR A 63 3.34 10.72 4.86
C THR A 63 3.45 11.43 3.51
N GLN A 64 2.47 12.27 3.18
CA GLN A 64 2.50 13.02 1.93
C GLN A 64 2.08 14.49 2.07
N PHE A 65 2.64 15.36 1.22
CA PHE A 65 2.40 16.81 1.27
C PHE A 65 1.87 17.43 -0.03
N PHE A 66 2.32 16.98 -1.20
CA PHE A 66 1.81 17.47 -2.49
C PHE A 66 1.88 16.38 -3.56
N GLY A 67 0.86 16.33 -4.42
CA GLY A 67 0.77 15.41 -5.55
C GLY A 67 -0.18 14.26 -5.29
N GLY A 68 0.23 13.01 -5.56
CA GLY A 68 -0.66 11.89 -5.29
C GLY A 68 -0.04 10.50 -5.29
N ILE A 69 -0.72 9.61 -4.58
CA ILE A 69 -0.36 8.21 -4.45
C ILE A 69 -1.44 7.37 -5.13
N LYS A 70 -1.03 6.50 -6.04
CA LYS A 70 -1.90 5.52 -6.68
C LYS A 70 -1.56 4.15 -6.17
N ILE A 71 -2.56 3.43 -5.67
CA ILE A 71 -2.40 2.08 -5.14
C ILE A 71 -3.34 1.17 -5.92
N ILE A 72 -2.76 0.17 -6.58
CA ILE A 72 -3.49 -0.87 -7.28
C ILE A 72 -3.42 -2.13 -6.42
N VAL A 73 -4.58 -2.59 -5.93
CA VAL A 73 -4.67 -3.80 -5.10
C VAL A 73 -5.44 -4.91 -5.81
N PRO A 74 -5.15 -6.18 -5.48
CA PRO A 74 -6.00 -7.28 -5.89
C PRO A 74 -7.45 -7.09 -5.42
N PRO A 75 -8.46 -7.50 -6.22
CA PRO A 75 -9.88 -7.27 -5.90
C PRO A 75 -10.36 -8.02 -4.65
N HIS A 76 -9.63 -9.06 -4.23
CA HIS A 76 -9.95 -9.87 -3.05
C HIS A 76 -9.40 -9.27 -1.74
N TRP A 77 -8.67 -8.16 -1.77
CA TRP A 77 -8.17 -7.51 -0.57
C TRP A 77 -9.16 -6.49 -0.02
N LYS A 78 -9.37 -6.54 1.30
CA LYS A 78 -9.99 -5.42 2.00
C LYS A 78 -8.94 -4.33 2.16
N VAL A 79 -9.28 -3.10 1.77
CA VAL A 79 -8.42 -1.92 2.05
C VAL A 79 -9.22 -0.97 2.92
N VAL A 80 -8.59 -0.51 4.01
CA VAL A 80 -9.12 0.50 4.92
C VAL A 80 -8.16 1.69 4.90
N SER A 81 -8.72 2.88 4.70
CA SER A 81 -7.96 4.12 4.73
C SER A 81 -8.17 4.82 6.07
N ASP A 82 -7.11 4.89 6.87
CA ASP A 82 -7.00 5.61 8.14
C ASP A 82 -5.99 6.77 7.99
N LEU A 83 -6.28 7.64 7.02
CA LEU A 83 -5.43 8.79 6.69
C LEU A 83 -6.02 10.05 7.29
N ALA A 84 -5.23 10.75 8.10
CA ALA A 84 -5.51 12.12 8.50
C ALA A 84 -5.29 13.04 7.29
N ALA A 85 -6.38 13.52 6.70
CA ALA A 85 -6.37 14.33 5.49
C ALA A 85 -6.60 15.81 5.81
N VAL A 86 -5.66 16.67 5.42
CA VAL A 86 -5.78 18.13 5.51
C VAL A 86 -5.72 18.69 4.09
N PHE A 87 -6.87 19.14 3.56
CA PHE A 87 -7.03 19.51 2.15
C PHE A 87 -6.61 18.41 1.15
N ALA A 88 -6.82 17.15 1.51
CA ALA A 88 -6.49 15.99 0.70
C ALA A 88 -7.75 15.18 0.34
N SER A 89 -7.70 14.42 -0.75
CA SER A 89 -8.78 13.50 -1.14
C SER A 89 -8.31 12.05 -1.07
N VAL A 90 -9.22 11.16 -0.69
CA VAL A 90 -9.03 9.71 -0.78
C VAL A 90 -10.19 9.16 -1.59
N ASP A 91 -9.87 8.62 -2.77
CA ASP A 91 -10.85 8.11 -3.73
C ASP A 91 -10.66 6.60 -3.89
N ASP A 92 -11.62 5.82 -3.38
CA ASP A 92 -11.64 4.37 -3.52
C ASP A 92 -12.55 3.98 -4.69
N LYS A 93 -11.95 3.76 -5.87
CA LYS A 93 -12.65 3.40 -7.12
C LYS A 93 -12.80 1.90 -7.31
N ARG A 94 -12.56 1.10 -6.28
CA ARG A 94 -12.66 -0.36 -6.39
C ARG A 94 -14.12 -0.76 -6.60
N LEU A 95 -14.33 -1.69 -7.55
CA LEU A 95 -15.61 -2.35 -7.71
C LEU A 95 -15.84 -3.21 -6.46
N ARG A 96 -16.72 -2.76 -5.56
CA ARG A 96 -17.12 -3.52 -4.37
C ARG A 96 -17.79 -4.82 -4.84
N THR A 97 -16.99 -5.87 -4.99
CA THR A 97 -17.51 -7.17 -5.39
C THR A 97 -18.19 -7.76 -4.17
N SER A 98 -19.44 -8.17 -4.30
CA SER A 98 -20.25 -8.83 -3.26
C SER A 98 -19.77 -10.25 -2.93
N ALA A 99 -18.61 -10.65 -3.44
CA ALA A 99 -18.00 -11.94 -3.13
C ALA A 99 -17.64 -11.98 -1.63
N PRO A 100 -17.84 -13.12 -0.95
CA PRO A 100 -17.34 -13.29 0.41
C PRO A 100 -15.84 -12.98 0.39
N ILE A 101 -15.42 -11.98 1.18
CA ILE A 101 -14.00 -11.71 1.40
C ILE A 101 -13.48 -12.93 2.15
N ASP A 102 -12.91 -13.87 1.42
CA ASP A 102 -12.28 -15.04 1.99
C ASP A 102 -11.05 -14.58 2.79
N GLY A 103 -11.07 -14.86 4.10
CA GLY A 103 -9.95 -14.82 5.03
C GLY A 103 -9.13 -13.52 5.11
N GLU A 104 -9.32 -12.75 6.19
CA GLU A 104 -8.33 -11.94 6.93
C GLU A 104 -7.43 -10.91 6.19
N LYS A 105 -7.39 -10.86 4.87
CA LYS A 105 -6.48 -10.02 4.07
C LYS A 105 -6.94 -8.57 4.09
N LEU A 106 -6.35 -7.83 5.01
CA LEU A 106 -6.66 -6.44 5.28
C LEU A 106 -5.41 -5.58 5.10
N LEU A 107 -5.43 -4.71 4.09
CA LEU A 107 -4.45 -3.65 3.94
C LEU A 107 -4.97 -2.36 4.58
N ILE A 108 -4.22 -1.80 5.53
CA ILE A 108 -4.54 -0.54 6.17
C ILE A 108 -3.56 0.52 5.66
N LEU A 109 -4.10 1.59 5.09
CA LEU A 109 -3.33 2.77 4.72
C LEU A 109 -3.45 3.77 5.86
N LYS A 110 -2.36 3.99 6.58
CA LYS A 110 -2.32 4.87 7.76
C LYS A 110 -1.40 6.04 7.53
N GLY A 111 -1.65 7.16 8.21
CA GLY A 111 -0.70 8.28 8.27
C GLY A 111 -1.36 9.61 7.95
N THR A 112 -0.61 10.53 7.35
CA THR A 112 -1.03 11.91 7.11
C THR A 112 -0.88 12.31 5.65
N SER A 113 -1.90 13.00 5.13
CA SER A 113 -1.90 13.57 3.79
C SER A 113 -2.28 15.04 3.84
N PHE A 114 -1.36 15.90 3.40
CA PHE A 114 -1.60 17.33 3.20
C PHE A 114 -1.69 17.56 1.68
N PHE A 115 -2.61 18.41 1.20
CA PHE A 115 -2.71 18.88 -0.19
C PHE A 115 -2.44 17.84 -1.31
N ALA A 116 -2.91 16.60 -1.15
CA ALA A 116 -2.60 15.50 -2.07
C ALA A 116 -3.77 14.53 -2.23
N GLY A 117 -3.71 13.68 -3.27
CA GLY A 117 -4.75 12.68 -3.57
C GLY A 117 -4.24 11.25 -3.39
N VAL A 118 -5.05 10.38 -2.76
CA VAL A 118 -4.83 8.92 -2.76
C VAL A 118 -5.90 8.26 -3.62
N ASP A 119 -5.48 7.60 -4.70
CA ASP A 119 -6.35 6.87 -5.64
C ASP A 119 -6.15 5.37 -5.45
N ILE A 120 -7.20 4.67 -5.02
CA ILE A 120 -7.19 3.23 -4.78
C ILE A 120 -7.99 2.54 -5.89
N ARG A 121 -7.35 1.62 -6.61
CA ARG A 121 -7.96 0.88 -7.72
C ARG A 121 -7.80 -0.61 -7.55
N SER A 122 -8.71 -1.34 -8.18
CA SER A 122 -8.66 -2.78 -8.35
C SER A 122 -8.91 -3.08 -9.82
N TYR A 123 -8.05 -3.89 -10.42
CA TYR A 123 -8.21 -4.42 -11.77
C TYR A 123 -8.31 -5.94 -11.72
#